data_AF-A0A8X6QB18-F1
#
_entry.id   AF-A0A8X6QB18-F1
#
_cell.length_a   1.000
_cell.length_b   1.000
_cell.length_c   1.000
_cell.angle_alpha   90.00
_cell.angle_beta   90.00
_cell.angle_gamma   90.00
#
_symmetry.space_group_name_H-M   'P 1'
#
loop_
_entity.id
_entity.type
_entity.pdbx_description
1 polymer ?
#
loop_
_entity_poly.entity_id
_entity_poly.type
_entity_poly.pdbx_seq_one_letter_code
_entity_poly.pdbx_strand_id
1 'polypeptide(L)'
;MFTVVNGWMKADLKFVLEEIDEKASTNIVIAGLKDLILNSEQYISDPKFVEKILVSAISDRVSQEQDEKEKLKQGQFEEGENFNLK
;
A
#
# COMPACT_ATOMS: atom_id res chain seq x y z
N MET A 1 10.19 -16.59 -3.00
CA MET A 1 9.97 -15.68 -4.14
C MET A 1 8.84 -14.74 -3.76
N PHE A 2 8.86 -13.49 -4.19
CA PHE A 2 7.86 -12.45 -3.89
C PHE A 2 6.49 -12.74 -4.53
N THR A 3 5.90 -13.88 -4.19
CA THR A 3 4.74 -14.48 -4.87
C THR A 3 3.45 -14.42 -4.07
N VAL A 4 3.51 -13.98 -2.81
CA VAL A 4 2.39 -14.12 -1.86
C VAL A 4 1.44 -12.92 -1.89
N VAL A 5 1.86 -11.76 -2.39
CA VAL A 5 1.07 -10.53 -2.33
C VAL A 5 0.78 -9.99 -3.72
N ASN A 6 -0.33 -10.46 -4.30
CA ASN A 6 -0.94 -9.80 -5.45
C ASN A 6 -1.54 -8.45 -4.98
N GLY A 7 -1.32 -7.36 -5.73
CA GLY A 7 -1.93 -6.05 -5.44
C GLY A 7 -1.06 -5.00 -4.76
N TRP A 8 0.23 -5.26 -4.55
CA TRP A 8 1.23 -4.24 -4.24
C TRP A 8 1.32 -3.11 -5.30
N MET A 9 1.42 -1.88 -4.81
CA MET A 9 1.63 -0.65 -5.60
C MET A 9 2.98 -0.01 -5.27
N LYS A 10 3.35 1.00 -6.06
CA LYS A 10 4.60 1.76 -5.88
C LYS A 10 4.71 2.39 -4.48
N ALA A 11 3.58 2.81 -3.90
CA ALA A 11 3.54 3.40 -2.57
C ALA A 11 3.91 2.39 -1.48
N ASP A 12 3.30 1.20 -1.47
CA ASP A 12 3.60 0.16 -0.48
C ASP A 12 5.08 -0.26 -0.54
N LEU A 13 5.63 -0.36 -1.74
CA LEU A 13 7.05 -0.69 -1.94
C LEU A 13 7.99 0.38 -1.39
N LYS A 14 7.63 1.67 -1.51
CA LYS A 14 8.41 2.76 -0.92
C LYS A 14 8.33 2.74 0.60
N PHE A 15 7.13 2.52 1.14
CA PHE A 15 6.92 2.38 2.58
C PHE A 15 7.77 1.24 3.17
N VAL A 16 7.78 0.08 2.51
CA VAL A 16 8.62 -1.06 2.94
C VAL A 16 10.11 -0.70 2.95
N LEU A 17 10.60 0.04 1.95
CA LEU A 17 11.99 0.49 1.91
C LEU A 17 12.32 1.44 3.07
N GLU A 18 11.41 2.37 3.38
CA GLU A 18 11.55 3.25 4.54
C GLU A 18 11.61 2.45 5.86
N GLU A 19 10.76 1.44 6.03
CA GLU A 19 10.71 0.59 7.23
C GLU A 19 11.97 -0.28 7.42
N ILE A 20 12.69 -0.59 6.34
CA ILE A 20 13.94 -1.36 6.40
C ILE A 20 15.20 -0.48 6.26
N ASP A 21 15.06 0.84 6.42
CA ASP A 21 16.11 1.87 6.29
C ASP A 21 16.87 1.84 4.94
N GLU A 22 16.17 1.43 3.88
CA GLU A 22 16.69 1.42 2.51
C GLU A 22 16.23 2.64 1.72
N LYS A 23 17.13 3.23 0.94
CA LYS A 23 16.84 4.45 0.19
C LYS A 23 16.60 4.16 -1.28
N ALA A 24 15.50 4.69 -1.79
CA ALA A 24 15.16 4.62 -3.20
C ALA A 24 15.26 6.00 -3.88
N SER A 25 15.74 6.04 -5.12
CA SER A 25 15.66 7.25 -5.94
C SER A 25 14.18 7.62 -6.20
N THR A 26 13.85 8.91 -6.23
CA THR A 26 12.48 9.39 -6.47
C THR A 26 11.87 8.87 -7.77
N ASN A 27 12.70 8.71 -8.81
CA ASN A 27 12.31 8.30 -10.16
C ASN A 27 12.37 6.79 -10.41
N ILE A 28 12.69 6.00 -9.38
CA ILE A 28 12.80 4.56 -9.53
C ILE A 28 11.47 3.94 -9.98
N VAL A 29 11.55 2.96 -10.87
CA VAL A 29 10.40 2.18 -11.33
C VAL A 29 10.07 1.07 -10.32
N ILE A 30 8.86 0.51 -10.40
CA ILE A 30 8.39 -0.56 -9.50
C ILE A 30 9.36 -1.75 -9.48
N ALA A 31 9.90 -2.15 -10.63
CA ALA A 31 10.87 -3.24 -10.71
C ALA A 31 12.12 -2.94 -9.87
N GLY A 32 12.67 -1.72 -9.98
CA GLY A 32 13.84 -1.32 -9.19
C GLY A 32 13.56 -1.26 -7.68
N LEU A 33 12.35 -0.89 -7.25
CA LEU A 33 11.97 -0.96 -5.84
C LEU A 33 11.97 -2.40 -5.33
N LYS A 34 11.45 -3.33 -6.13
CA LYS A 34 11.44 -4.77 -5.78
C LYS A 34 12.86 -5.30 -5.66
N ASP A 35 13.72 -4.93 -6.61
CA ASP A 35 15.12 -5.34 -6.60
C ASP A 35 15.85 -4.78 -5.37
N LEU A 36 15.60 -3.53 -4.97
CA LEU A 36 16.17 -2.97 -3.74
C LEU A 36 15.74 -3.77 -2.51
N ILE A 37 14.44 -4.04 -2.34
CA ILE A 37 13.96 -4.81 -1.19
C ILE A 37 14.57 -6.22 -1.19
N LEU A 38 14.57 -6.91 -2.33
CA LEU A 38 15.12 -8.26 -2.47
C LEU A 38 16.61 -8.37 -2.15
N ASN A 39 17.37 -7.30 -2.39
CA ASN A 39 18.80 -7.25 -2.14
C ASN A 39 19.18 -6.57 -0.81
N SER A 40 18.21 -6.08 -0.05
CA SER A 40 18.44 -5.45 1.26
C SER A 40 19.00 -6.43 2.29
N GLU A 41 19.81 -5.93 3.22
CA GLU A 41 20.32 -6.75 4.33
C GLU A 41 19.18 -7.35 5.15
N GLN A 42 18.11 -6.58 5.37
CA GLN A 42 16.95 -7.02 6.12
C GLN A 42 16.21 -8.16 5.44
N TYR A 43 16.04 -8.12 4.11
CA TYR A 43 15.39 -9.22 3.38
C TYR A 43 16.27 -10.47 3.35
N ILE A 44 17.59 -10.32 3.22
CA ILE A 44 18.53 -11.44 3.25
C ILE A 44 18.55 -12.10 4.64
N SER A 45 18.52 -11.30 5.70
CA SER A 45 18.56 -11.77 7.09
C SER A 45 17.21 -12.33 7.57
N ASP A 46 16.10 -11.63 7.30
CA ASP A 46 14.75 -12.04 7.71
C ASP A 46 13.71 -11.70 6.63
N PRO A 47 13.55 -12.57 5.62
CA PRO A 47 12.53 -12.39 4.59
C PRO A 47 11.09 -12.34 5.13
N LYS A 48 10.81 -13.02 6.26
CA LYS A 48 9.46 -13.10 6.83
C LYS A 48 9.07 -11.78 7.50
N PHE A 49 10.02 -11.08 8.09
CA PHE A 49 9.80 -9.74 8.61
C PHE A 49 9.38 -8.77 7.50
N VAL A 50 10.12 -8.74 6.40
CA VAL A 50 9.81 -7.89 5.24
C VAL A 50 8.46 -8.25 4.62
N GLU A 51 8.14 -9.54 4.53
CA GLU A 51 6.83 -10.01 4.05
C GLU A 51 5.68 -9.51 4.93
N LYS A 52 5.84 -9.52 6.27
CA LYS A 52 4.83 -8.98 7.19
C LYS A 52 4.59 -7.49 6.99
N ILE A 53 5.66 -6.69 6.82
CA ILE A 53 5.53 -5.24 6.56
C ILE A 53 4.74 -5.02 5.28
N LEU A 54 5.07 -5.74 4.22
CA LEU A 54 4.41 -5.60 2.93
C LEU A 54 2.92 -5.95 3.00
N VAL A 55 2.58 -7.06 3.68
CA VAL A 55 1.18 -7.45 3.90
C VAL A 55 0.42 -6.41 4.71
N SER A 56 1.04 -5.85 5.76
CA SER A 56 0.44 -4.76 6.55
C SER A 56 0.17 -3.55 5.68
N ALA A 57 1.17 -3.07 4.93
CA ALA A 57 1.06 -1.88 4.09
C ALA A 57 -0.08 -2.00 3.05
N ILE A 58 -0.21 -3.18 2.42
CA ILE A 58 -1.30 -3.44 1.48
C ILE A 58 -2.65 -3.46 2.20
N SER A 59 -2.72 -4.09 3.37
CA SER A 59 -3.97 -4.18 4.15
C SER A 59 -4.43 -2.79 4.60
N ASP A 60 -3.51 -1.99 5.13
CA ASP A 60 -3.78 -0.63 5.58
C ASP A 60 -4.30 0.25 4.43
N ARG A 61 -3.66 0.18 3.25
CA ARG A 61 -4.14 0.89 2.06
C ARG A 61 -5.54 0.44 1.65
N VAL A 62 -5.77 -0.88 1.57
CA VAL A 62 -7.07 -1.42 1.15
C VAL A 62 -8.18 -1.01 2.11
N SER A 63 -7.91 -1.00 3.42
CA SER A 63 -8.86 -0.51 4.43
C SER A 63 -9.16 0.98 4.25
N GLN A 64 -8.14 1.82 4.05
CA GLN A 64 -8.33 3.24 3.78
C GLN A 64 -9.15 3.50 2.51
N GLU A 65 -8.84 2.78 1.41
CA GLU A 65 -9.61 2.88 0.17
C GLU A 65 -11.08 2.43 0.32
N GLN A 66 -11.36 1.49 1.22
CA GLN A 66 -12.73 1.07 1.54
C GLN A 66 -13.46 2.15 2.34
N ASP A 67 -12.83 2.69 3.38
CA ASP A 67 -13.40 3.76 4.20
C ASP A 67 -13.73 5.02 3.37
N GLU A 68 -12.85 5.39 2.44
CA GLU A 68 -13.09 6.52 1.52
C GLU A 68 -14.29 6.26 0.60
N LYS A 69 -14.41 5.04 0.06
CA LYS A 69 -15.55 4.66 -0.79
C LYS A 69 -16.87 4.68 -0.02
N GLU A 70 -16.87 4.27 1.25
CA GLU A 70 -18.06 4.32 2.10
C GLU A 70 -18.47 5.75 2.42
N LYS A 71 -17.52 6.64 2.74
CA LYS A 71 -17.79 8.07 2.94
C LYS A 71 -18.35 8.75 1.69
N LEU A 72 -17.80 8.44 0.52
CA LEU A 72 -18.31 8.94 -0.77
C LEU A 72 -19.75 8.49 -1.04
N LYS A 73 -20.07 7.22 -0.72
CA LYS A 73 -21.45 6.72 -0.83
C LYS A 73 -22.38 7.47 0.11
N GLN A 74 -22.03 7.59 1.40
CA GLN A 74 -22.86 8.28 2.39
C GLN A 74 -23.13 9.75 2.00
N GLY A 75 -22.10 10.48 1.55
CA GLY A 75 -22.27 11.85 1.07
C GLY A 75 -23.19 11.98 -0.16
N GLN A 76 -23.16 11.02 -1.08
CA GLN A 76 -24.08 10.98 -2.23
C GLN A 76 -25.53 10.65 -1.83
N PHE A 77 -25.75 9.86 -0.78
CA PHE A 77 -27.10 9.60 -0.25
C PHE A 77 -27.70 10.81 0.47
N GLU A 78 -26.89 11.55 1.24
CA GLU A 78 -27.34 12.76 1.95
C GLU A 78 -27.70 13.91 0.98
N GLU A 79 -26.98 14.08 -0.13
CA GLU A 79 -27.34 15.06 -1.17
C GLU A 79 -28.61 14.66 -1.96
N GLY A 80 -28.85 13.36 -2.14
CA GLY A 80 -30.02 12.84 -2.86
C GLY A 80 -31.33 12.95 -2.09
N GLU A 81 -31.33 12.79 -0.76
CA GLU A 81 -32.54 12.95 0.07
C GLU A 81 -32.95 14.42 0.22
N ASN A 82 -32.00 15.36 0.24
CA ASN A 82 -32.27 16.78 0.41
C ASN A 82 -32.94 17.42 -0.83
N PHE A 83 -32.84 16.78 -2.00
CA PHE A 83 -33.49 17.22 -3.24
C PHE A 83 -34.96 16.76 -3.38
N ASN A 84 -35.40 15.76 -2.59
CA ASN A 84 -36.76 15.22 -2.64
C ASN A 84 -37.69 15.77 -1.55
N LEU A 85 -37.21 16.69 -0.71
CA LEU A 85 -37.98 17.32 0.38
C LEU A 85 -38.29 18.81 0.15
N LYS A 86 -38.10 19.34 -1.07
CA LYS A 86 -38.46 20.72 -1.44
C LYS A 86 -39.62 20.82 -2.40
#